data_AF-A0A9Q5HRY3-F1
#
_entry.id   AF-A0A9Q5HRY3-F1
#
_cell.length_a   1.000
_cell.length_b   1.000
_cell.length_c   1.000
_cell.angle_alpha   90.00
_cell.angle_beta   90.00
_cell.angle_gamma   90.00
#
_symmetry.space_group_name_H-M   'P 1'
#
loop_
_entity.id
_entity.type
_entity.pdbx_description
1 polymer ?
#
loop_
_entity_poly.entity_id
_entity_poly.type
_entity_poly.pdbx_seq_one_letter_code
_entity_poly.pdbx_strand_id
1 'polypeptide(L)'
;MAEPAGPSAETSTQQALEELRLSIDGVDSGILPNGLLYNGVNGKNHPPSSPSPRSSGEHSGLDRASIIQRELDRCRKEKDELQAQYQLLLSRTSNLKNSIQNKIQRDADELDRREQQIQELTAQNEGLIDTIDALKTEIVTSNAEAERASKELEVMRSRVYEESSQETAIRERELRELQVEQEQCRIERDEWEREALESRVSLDEAKTAAENYKRDLEIEREARQREHAELEAEREKTVNLQSVLEDFQNAKDHELRQAVRDRDSQLAQITQSLAEYKHRAHTAEMQLEETSTNTSRTAELEKEVKEKDLLIRKLRHEAVILNEHLMEALRRLRKNQTDNNVDRRLVTNVLLSFLTTPRGDSKRFEMLNLLASILSWNDSEREKAGLQRAGSAGSSVLSPRSAKGKGPAELDTSDETESFSQRWVEFLLKESSGSSSEAGVLNGSLSSPTSVTPSRSIHSLPSLPGSPRSGTTSPGQSSRTLRLASFTSSAMASSPNLSSASGHPSSSLR
;
A
#
# COMPACT_ATOMS: atom_id res chain seq x y z
N MET A 1 30.15 -55.93 -42.57
CA MET A 1 30.73 -56.26 -43.90
C MET A 1 32.24 -56.28 -43.73
N ALA A 2 32.97 -57.35 -44.03
CA ALA A 2 32.52 -58.69 -44.41
C ALA A 2 33.60 -59.71 -44.02
N GLU A 3 33.21 -60.94 -43.68
CA GLU A 3 34.09 -62.11 -43.52
C GLU A 3 33.47 -63.32 -44.23
N PRO A 4 34.28 -64.32 -44.64
CA PRO A 4 33.87 -65.34 -45.61
C PRO A 4 33.09 -66.51 -44.99
N ALA A 5 32.24 -67.13 -45.80
CA ALA A 5 31.53 -68.35 -45.43
C ALA A 5 32.46 -69.58 -45.38
N GLY A 6 32.31 -70.40 -44.33
CA GLY A 6 32.86 -71.76 -44.29
C GLY A 6 32.03 -72.73 -45.15
N PRO A 7 32.60 -73.86 -45.60
CA PRO A 7 31.95 -74.78 -46.54
C PRO A 7 30.80 -75.59 -45.91
N SER A 8 29.81 -75.93 -46.75
CA SER A 8 28.59 -76.66 -46.40
C SER A 8 28.86 -78.06 -45.85
N ALA A 9 28.07 -78.50 -44.87
CA ALA A 9 28.15 -79.86 -44.31
C ALA A 9 27.74 -80.99 -45.29
N GLU A 10 27.08 -80.64 -46.41
CA GLU A 10 26.48 -81.56 -47.38
C GLU A 10 27.50 -82.38 -48.18
N THR A 11 28.76 -81.93 -48.29
CA THR A 11 29.81 -82.68 -48.99
C THR A 11 30.33 -83.86 -48.16
N SER A 12 30.31 -83.76 -46.83
CA SER A 12 30.78 -84.83 -45.92
C SER A 12 29.87 -86.05 -45.96
N THR A 13 28.55 -85.84 -46.09
CA THR A 13 27.55 -86.91 -46.20
C THR A 13 27.59 -87.64 -47.54
N GLN A 14 28.07 -87.01 -48.62
CA GLN A 14 28.21 -87.67 -49.93
C GLN A 14 29.43 -88.59 -49.97
N GLN A 15 30.57 -88.20 -49.38
CA GLN A 15 31.76 -89.07 -49.32
C GLN A 15 31.54 -90.34 -48.46
N ALA A 16 30.65 -90.31 -47.47
CA ALA A 16 30.30 -91.47 -46.66
C ALA A 16 29.43 -92.52 -47.38
N LEU A 17 28.92 -92.22 -48.59
CA LEU A 17 27.98 -93.07 -49.33
C LEU A 17 28.62 -93.89 -50.47
N GLU A 18 29.87 -93.63 -50.83
CA GLU A 18 30.53 -94.31 -51.98
C GLU A 18 31.36 -95.55 -51.60
N GLU A 19 31.81 -95.71 -50.35
CA GLU A 19 32.67 -96.84 -49.94
C GLU A 19 31.92 -98.17 -49.72
N LEU A 20 30.58 -98.18 -49.73
CA LEU A 20 29.76 -99.35 -49.35
C LEU A 20 29.22 -100.17 -50.55
N ARG A 21 29.94 -100.19 -51.68
CA ARG A 21 29.48 -100.87 -52.91
C ARG A 21 30.54 -101.66 -53.68
N LEU A 22 30.98 -102.80 -53.12
CA LEU A 22 31.78 -103.79 -53.85
C LEU A 22 31.48 -105.24 -53.45
N SER A 23 31.50 -106.13 -54.45
CA SER A 23 31.66 -107.58 -54.34
C SER A 23 30.54 -108.40 -53.65
N ILE A 24 29.34 -108.39 -54.23
CA ILE A 24 28.51 -109.62 -54.34
C ILE A 24 28.52 -110.04 -55.80
N ASP A 25 29.14 -111.18 -56.10
CA ASP A 25 28.91 -111.97 -57.32
C ASP A 25 29.26 -113.43 -57.00
N GLY A 26 28.48 -114.40 -57.50
CA GLY A 26 28.42 -115.73 -56.87
C GLY A 26 27.60 -116.84 -57.54
N VAL A 27 27.29 -116.70 -58.83
CA VAL A 27 26.90 -117.76 -59.81
C VAL A 27 25.83 -118.79 -59.37
N ASP A 28 24.69 -118.77 -60.08
CA ASP A 28 23.66 -119.83 -60.10
C ASP A 28 23.42 -120.35 -61.55
N SER A 29 22.67 -121.45 -61.67
CA SER A 29 21.92 -121.99 -62.83
C SER A 29 22.47 -123.21 -63.59
N GLY A 30 21.55 -124.13 -63.96
CA GLY A 30 21.79 -125.39 -64.69
C GLY A 30 21.54 -126.66 -63.83
N ILE A 31 20.33 -127.14 -63.52
CA ILE A 31 19.03 -127.29 -64.24
C ILE A 31 18.95 -128.52 -65.18
N LEU A 32 18.42 -129.63 -64.61
CA LEU A 32 17.62 -130.72 -65.25
C LEU A 32 18.33 -131.74 -66.20
N PRO A 33 17.69 -132.87 -66.61
CA PRO A 33 17.21 -133.95 -65.71
C PRO A 33 17.36 -135.39 -66.27
N ASN A 34 17.06 -136.41 -65.43
CA ASN A 34 16.46 -137.74 -65.75
C ASN A 34 17.13 -138.71 -66.77
N GLY A 35 17.18 -140.02 -66.46
CA GLY A 35 17.24 -141.06 -67.52
C GLY A 35 18.01 -142.36 -67.22
N LEU A 36 17.28 -143.48 -67.16
CA LEU A 36 17.73 -144.88 -66.98
C LEU A 36 18.56 -145.48 -68.15
N LEU A 37 19.14 -146.68 -67.89
CA LEU A 37 19.52 -147.79 -68.80
C LEU A 37 20.99 -147.96 -69.35
N TYR A 38 21.67 -148.98 -68.79
CA TYR A 38 22.19 -150.20 -69.48
C TYR A 38 23.38 -150.17 -70.48
N ASN A 39 23.97 -151.37 -70.70
CA ASN A 39 25.16 -151.71 -71.53
C ASN A 39 26.55 -151.18 -71.07
N GLY A 40 27.70 -151.77 -71.43
CA GLY A 40 27.99 -153.04 -72.15
C GLY A 40 28.68 -152.90 -73.52
N VAL A 41 29.51 -153.83 -74.04
CA VAL A 41 30.08 -155.11 -73.52
C VAL A 41 31.38 -155.46 -74.33
N ASN A 42 32.48 -155.90 -73.69
CA ASN A 42 33.58 -156.64 -74.36
C ASN A 42 34.56 -157.30 -73.34
N GLY A 43 35.10 -158.50 -73.53
CA GLY A 43 34.77 -159.56 -74.50
C GLY A 43 35.87 -160.61 -74.72
N LYS A 44 35.46 -161.89 -74.93
CA LYS A 44 36.26 -163.06 -75.43
C LYS A 44 37.27 -163.68 -74.41
N ASN A 45 37.59 -164.98 -74.45
CA ASN A 45 37.30 -166.04 -75.44
C ASN A 45 37.09 -167.46 -74.82
N HIS A 46 36.77 -168.46 -75.66
CA HIS A 46 36.28 -169.82 -75.31
C HIS A 46 37.37 -170.94 -75.19
N PRO A 47 37.02 -172.17 -74.69
CA PRO A 47 37.91 -173.35 -74.58
C PRO A 47 37.93 -174.20 -75.88
N PRO A 48 38.52 -175.44 -75.96
CA PRO A 48 37.77 -176.67 -75.59
C PRO A 48 38.59 -177.95 -75.24
N SER A 49 37.87 -179.07 -75.09
CA SER A 49 38.21 -180.48 -75.45
C SER A 49 39.02 -181.43 -74.54
N SER A 50 38.52 -182.67 -74.44
CA SER A 50 39.10 -183.91 -73.86
C SER A 50 39.71 -184.80 -74.99
N PRO A 51 40.30 -186.03 -74.78
CA PRO A 51 39.65 -187.21 -74.16
C PRO A 51 40.59 -188.26 -73.45
N SER A 52 40.02 -189.42 -73.10
CA SER A 52 40.70 -190.72 -72.75
C SER A 52 40.60 -191.69 -73.97
N PRO A 53 40.68 -193.06 -73.91
CA PRO A 53 41.13 -194.05 -72.89
C PRO A 53 41.97 -195.25 -73.50
N ARG A 54 41.92 -196.46 -72.88
CA ARG A 54 42.32 -197.86 -73.32
C ARG A 54 43.72 -198.33 -72.84
N SER A 55 43.98 -199.57 -72.37
CA SER A 55 43.56 -200.98 -72.71
C SER A 55 44.37 -201.56 -73.90
N SER A 56 44.87 -202.81 -73.99
CA SER A 56 44.47 -204.13 -73.41
C SER A 56 45.57 -205.24 -73.55
N GLY A 57 45.46 -206.39 -72.84
CA GLY A 57 46.15 -207.68 -73.16
C GLY A 57 47.46 -208.00 -72.43
N GLU A 58 47.94 -209.25 -72.23
CA GLU A 58 47.44 -210.60 -72.60
C GLU A 58 47.95 -211.76 -71.67
N HIS A 59 47.15 -212.84 -71.59
CA HIS A 59 47.40 -214.29 -71.37
C HIS A 59 48.24 -214.95 -70.22
N SER A 60 47.57 -215.95 -69.62
CA SER A 60 48.05 -217.22 -68.98
C SER A 60 48.71 -217.16 -67.58
N GLY A 61 48.35 -218.02 -66.62
CA GLY A 61 47.37 -219.11 -66.63
C GLY A 61 47.10 -219.73 -65.23
N LEU A 62 46.23 -220.76 -65.18
CA LEU A 62 45.74 -221.50 -64.01
C LEU A 62 44.67 -220.81 -63.10
N ASP A 63 43.43 -221.27 -63.29
CA ASP A 63 42.33 -221.42 -62.32
C ASP A 63 41.74 -220.21 -61.54
N ARG A 64 41.24 -219.23 -62.32
CA ARG A 64 39.97 -218.45 -62.20
C ARG A 64 39.44 -217.91 -60.86
N ALA A 65 39.55 -218.60 -59.73
CA ALA A 65 38.82 -218.26 -58.49
C ALA A 65 39.33 -216.98 -57.78
N SER A 66 40.64 -216.69 -57.82
CA SER A 66 41.25 -215.62 -57.01
C SER A 66 41.12 -214.20 -57.60
N ILE A 67 40.57 -214.05 -58.81
CA ILE A 67 40.55 -212.78 -59.55
C ILE A 67 39.35 -211.91 -59.12
N ILE A 68 38.16 -212.51 -59.08
CA ILE A 68 36.87 -211.82 -58.78
C ILE A 68 36.91 -211.08 -57.44
N GLN A 69 37.60 -211.64 -56.44
CA GLN A 69 37.71 -211.06 -55.10
C GLN A 69 38.36 -209.66 -55.11
N ARG A 70 39.36 -209.41 -55.99
CA ARG A 70 40.09 -208.13 -56.03
C ARG A 70 39.30 -207.02 -56.70
N GLU A 71 38.47 -207.35 -57.68
CA GLU A 71 37.66 -206.38 -58.42
C GLU A 71 36.56 -205.78 -57.53
N LEU A 72 35.95 -206.60 -56.65
CA LEU A 72 34.96 -206.18 -55.67
C LEU A 72 35.50 -205.11 -54.71
N ASP A 73 36.69 -205.32 -54.15
CA ASP A 73 37.30 -204.38 -53.20
C ASP A 73 37.88 -203.12 -53.86
N ARG A 74 38.19 -203.16 -55.16
CA ARG A 74 38.51 -201.94 -55.93
C ARG A 74 37.28 -201.06 -56.08
N CYS A 75 36.16 -201.66 -56.50
CA CYS A 75 34.89 -200.95 -56.72
C CYS A 75 34.30 -200.36 -55.42
N ARG A 76 34.57 -200.97 -54.26
CA ARG A 76 34.21 -200.40 -52.93
C ARG A 76 34.97 -199.11 -52.63
N LYS A 77 36.29 -199.10 -52.81
CA LYS A 77 37.13 -197.91 -52.57
C LYS A 77 36.74 -196.75 -53.47
N GLU A 78 36.51 -197.01 -54.75
CA GLU A 78 36.00 -196.03 -55.71
C GLU A 78 34.66 -195.41 -55.26
N LYS A 79 33.76 -196.21 -54.64
CA LYS A 79 32.51 -195.72 -54.08
C LYS A 79 32.73 -194.87 -52.82
N ASP A 80 33.54 -195.32 -51.87
CA ASP A 80 33.77 -194.60 -50.61
C ASP A 80 34.46 -193.25 -50.87
N GLU A 81 35.37 -193.19 -51.85
CA GLU A 81 36.04 -191.98 -52.29
C GLU A 81 35.09 -190.99 -52.99
N LEU A 82 34.15 -191.47 -53.82
CA LEU A 82 33.05 -190.66 -54.35
C LEU A 82 32.08 -190.19 -53.26
N GLN A 83 31.81 -191.01 -52.24
CA GLN A 83 30.94 -190.64 -51.12
C GLN A 83 31.60 -189.57 -50.22
N ALA A 84 32.91 -189.66 -50.01
CA ALA A 84 33.69 -188.62 -49.36
C ALA A 84 33.69 -187.30 -50.17
N GLN A 85 33.85 -187.37 -51.50
CA GLN A 85 33.73 -186.19 -52.37
C GLN A 85 32.31 -185.57 -52.31
N TYR A 86 31.26 -186.38 -52.24
CA TYR A 86 29.88 -185.89 -52.07
C TYR A 86 29.66 -185.21 -50.71
N GLN A 87 30.17 -185.78 -49.61
CA GLN A 87 30.10 -185.15 -48.29
C GLN A 87 30.97 -183.88 -48.20
N LEU A 88 32.12 -183.84 -48.88
CA LEU A 88 32.95 -182.65 -49.01
C LEU A 88 32.23 -181.54 -49.81
N LEU A 89 31.51 -181.91 -50.87
CA LEU A 89 30.70 -180.97 -51.65
C LEU A 89 29.46 -180.48 -50.86
N LEU A 90 28.81 -181.37 -50.09
CA LEU A 90 27.67 -181.04 -49.24
C LEU A 90 28.07 -180.11 -48.08
N SER A 91 29.20 -180.38 -47.43
CA SER A 91 29.75 -179.49 -46.41
C SER A 91 30.24 -178.18 -47.01
N ARG A 92 30.82 -178.17 -48.22
CA ARG A 92 31.19 -176.93 -48.93
C ARG A 92 29.97 -176.10 -49.35
N THR A 93 28.88 -176.72 -49.80
CA THR A 93 27.62 -176.00 -50.11
C THR A 93 26.89 -175.54 -48.85
N SER A 94 26.94 -176.30 -47.75
CA SER A 94 26.47 -175.84 -46.43
C SER A 94 27.29 -174.64 -45.92
N ASN A 95 28.62 -174.71 -46.00
CA ASN A 95 29.52 -173.60 -45.63
C ASN A 95 29.33 -172.38 -46.54
N LEU A 96 29.10 -172.57 -47.85
CA LEU A 96 28.76 -171.47 -48.76
C LEU A 96 27.38 -170.88 -48.46
N LYS A 97 26.34 -171.70 -48.20
CA LYS A 97 25.03 -171.22 -47.76
C LYS A 97 25.15 -170.40 -46.48
N ASN A 98 25.84 -170.91 -45.46
CA ASN A 98 26.01 -170.22 -44.19
C ASN A 98 26.87 -168.95 -44.36
N SER A 99 27.88 -168.97 -45.22
CA SER A 99 28.68 -167.78 -45.55
C SER A 99 27.85 -166.71 -46.27
N ILE A 100 27.04 -167.10 -47.25
CA ILE A 100 26.14 -166.21 -48.01
C ILE A 100 25.03 -165.69 -47.11
N GLN A 101 24.39 -166.53 -46.30
CA GLN A 101 23.32 -166.12 -45.40
C GLN A 101 23.85 -165.20 -44.28
N ASN A 102 25.05 -165.46 -43.75
CA ASN A 102 25.73 -164.52 -42.85
C ASN A 102 26.20 -163.24 -43.56
N LYS A 103 26.45 -163.26 -44.88
CA LYS A 103 26.70 -162.03 -45.66
C LYS A 103 25.41 -161.24 -45.82
N ILE A 104 24.36 -161.82 -46.38
CA ILE A 104 23.03 -161.20 -46.54
C ILE A 104 22.53 -160.64 -45.20
N GLN A 105 22.71 -161.36 -44.09
CA GLN A 105 22.37 -160.83 -42.76
C GLN A 105 23.21 -159.60 -42.41
N ARG A 106 24.55 -159.66 -42.50
CA ARG A 106 25.40 -158.49 -42.21
C ARG A 106 25.16 -157.31 -43.15
N ASP A 107 24.86 -157.58 -44.42
CA ASP A 107 24.61 -156.59 -45.46
C ASP A 107 23.22 -155.94 -45.23
N ALA A 108 22.24 -156.69 -44.72
CA ALA A 108 20.95 -156.16 -44.24
C ALA A 108 21.11 -155.39 -42.91
N ASP A 109 21.81 -155.94 -41.92
CA ASP A 109 22.09 -155.26 -40.64
C ASP A 109 22.88 -153.93 -40.88
N GLU A 110 23.71 -153.89 -41.91
CA GLU A 110 24.44 -152.69 -42.33
C GLU A 110 23.56 -151.73 -43.12
N LEU A 111 22.68 -152.21 -44.00
CA LEU A 111 21.67 -151.36 -44.63
C LEU A 111 20.76 -150.73 -43.58
N ASP A 112 20.26 -151.48 -42.60
CA ASP A 112 19.44 -150.97 -41.48
C ASP A 112 20.19 -149.89 -40.69
N ARG A 113 21.51 -150.04 -40.45
CA ARG A 113 22.34 -148.98 -39.84
C ARG A 113 22.44 -147.74 -40.73
N ARG A 114 22.62 -147.90 -42.04
CA ARG A 114 22.68 -146.76 -42.98
C ARG A 114 21.33 -146.06 -43.09
N GLU A 115 20.24 -146.81 -43.12
CA GLU A 115 18.86 -146.32 -43.13
C GLU A 115 18.56 -145.53 -41.84
N GLN A 116 18.92 -146.08 -40.67
CA GLN A 116 18.83 -145.37 -39.38
C GLN A 116 19.70 -144.11 -39.34
N GLN A 117 20.94 -144.18 -39.84
CA GLN A 117 21.84 -143.02 -39.91
C GLN A 117 21.32 -141.95 -40.89
N ILE A 118 20.70 -142.34 -42.01
CA ILE A 118 20.05 -141.42 -42.95
C ILE A 118 18.82 -140.79 -42.31
N GLN A 119 17.99 -141.55 -41.60
CA GLN A 119 16.83 -141.03 -40.87
C GLN A 119 17.25 -140.06 -39.76
N GLU A 120 18.29 -140.39 -38.99
CA GLU A 120 18.87 -139.50 -37.97
C GLU A 120 19.45 -138.23 -38.59
N LEU A 121 20.24 -138.33 -39.66
CA LEU A 121 20.77 -137.16 -40.39
C LEU A 121 19.66 -136.34 -41.06
N THR A 122 18.54 -136.96 -41.48
CA THR A 122 17.40 -136.25 -42.06
C THR A 122 16.66 -135.48 -40.97
N ALA A 123 16.34 -136.11 -39.84
CA ALA A 123 15.73 -135.45 -38.69
C ALA A 123 16.63 -134.33 -38.10
N GLN A 124 17.95 -134.52 -38.12
CA GLN A 124 18.91 -133.47 -37.77
C GLN A 124 18.88 -132.30 -38.77
N ASN A 125 18.81 -132.58 -40.08
CA ASN A 125 18.67 -131.51 -41.10
C ASN A 125 17.32 -130.79 -41.01
N GLU A 126 16.23 -131.50 -40.77
CA GLU A 126 14.89 -130.92 -40.55
C GLU A 126 14.89 -130.01 -39.31
N GLY A 127 15.42 -130.49 -38.18
CA GLY A 127 15.58 -129.65 -36.97
C GLY A 127 16.54 -128.46 -37.15
N LEU A 128 17.56 -128.59 -38.00
CA LEU A 128 18.43 -127.47 -38.39
C LEU A 128 17.69 -126.47 -39.28
N ILE A 129 16.83 -126.92 -40.19
CA ILE A 129 15.98 -126.05 -41.03
C ILE A 129 14.97 -125.31 -40.14
N ASP A 130 14.26 -126.01 -39.25
CA ASP A 130 13.30 -125.41 -38.32
C ASP A 130 13.97 -124.36 -37.41
N THR A 131 15.17 -124.64 -36.88
CA THR A 131 15.90 -123.66 -36.06
C THR A 131 16.45 -122.50 -36.89
N ILE A 132 16.90 -122.73 -38.13
CA ILE A 132 17.30 -121.67 -39.06
C ILE A 132 16.12 -120.76 -39.41
N ASP A 133 14.94 -121.31 -39.68
CA ASP A 133 13.75 -120.52 -40.04
C ASP A 133 13.15 -119.81 -38.82
N ALA A 134 13.18 -120.42 -37.63
CA ALA A 134 12.88 -119.72 -36.37
C ALA A 134 13.83 -118.51 -36.17
N LEU A 135 15.15 -118.70 -36.29
CA LEU A 135 16.14 -117.63 -36.17
C LEU A 135 15.96 -116.55 -37.25
N LYS A 136 15.60 -116.90 -38.50
CA LYS A 136 15.24 -115.91 -39.53
C LYS A 136 14.02 -115.08 -39.10
N THR A 137 12.97 -115.71 -38.58
CA THR A 137 11.79 -114.97 -38.12
C THR A 137 12.11 -114.05 -36.94
N GLU A 138 12.92 -114.51 -35.98
CA GLU A 138 13.38 -113.71 -34.84
C GLU A 138 14.25 -112.52 -35.26
N ILE A 139 15.16 -112.71 -36.23
CA ILE A 139 15.95 -111.62 -36.84
C ILE A 139 15.03 -110.60 -37.52
N VAL A 140 14.00 -111.05 -38.25
CA VAL A 140 13.04 -110.17 -38.94
C VAL A 140 12.17 -109.39 -37.93
N THR A 141 11.66 -110.02 -36.86
CA THR A 141 10.89 -109.33 -35.83
C THR A 141 11.77 -108.36 -35.04
N SER A 142 12.96 -108.79 -34.61
CA SER A 142 13.93 -107.97 -33.88
C SER A 142 14.37 -106.74 -34.69
N ASN A 143 14.66 -106.90 -35.98
CA ASN A 143 14.98 -105.77 -36.85
C ASN A 143 13.78 -104.83 -37.05
N ALA A 144 12.56 -105.36 -37.21
CA ALA A 144 11.35 -104.55 -37.30
C ALA A 144 11.02 -103.82 -35.97
N GLU A 145 11.41 -104.37 -34.82
CA GLU A 145 11.29 -103.72 -33.51
C GLU A 145 12.36 -102.64 -33.32
N ALA A 146 13.62 -102.90 -33.72
CA ALA A 146 14.68 -101.88 -33.77
C ALA A 146 14.34 -100.72 -34.71
N GLU A 147 13.70 -100.99 -35.86
CA GLU A 147 13.17 -99.98 -36.76
C GLU A 147 12.02 -99.16 -36.15
N ARG A 148 11.19 -99.73 -35.27
CA ARG A 148 10.15 -98.96 -34.56
C ARG A 148 10.78 -98.10 -33.46
N ALA A 149 11.63 -98.69 -32.62
CA ALA A 149 12.32 -98.01 -31.54
C ALA A 149 13.19 -96.85 -32.06
N SER A 150 13.88 -97.00 -33.19
CA SER A 150 14.65 -95.90 -33.80
C SER A 150 13.76 -94.76 -34.33
N LYS A 151 12.62 -95.08 -34.97
CA LYS A 151 11.63 -94.07 -35.41
C LYS A 151 10.98 -93.35 -34.23
N GLU A 152 10.65 -94.05 -33.16
CA GLU A 152 10.14 -93.46 -31.92
C GLU A 152 11.18 -92.57 -31.24
N LEU A 153 12.45 -93.00 -31.17
CA LEU A 153 13.55 -92.18 -30.68
C LEU A 153 13.76 -90.92 -31.52
N GLU A 154 13.62 -91.00 -32.84
CA GLU A 154 13.76 -89.83 -33.73
C GLU A 154 12.56 -88.87 -33.62
N VAL A 155 11.34 -89.38 -33.46
CA VAL A 155 10.15 -88.56 -33.12
C VAL A 155 10.31 -87.89 -31.75
N MET A 156 10.85 -88.58 -30.75
CA MET A 156 11.11 -87.98 -29.44
C MET A 156 12.25 -86.96 -29.48
N ARG A 157 13.31 -87.19 -30.27
CA ARG A 157 14.40 -86.23 -30.49
C ARG A 157 13.94 -84.97 -31.20
N SER A 158 13.29 -85.12 -32.36
CA SER A 158 12.73 -84.00 -33.13
C SER A 158 11.77 -83.17 -32.28
N ARG A 159 10.85 -83.81 -31.55
CA ARG A 159 9.99 -83.11 -30.58
C ARG A 159 10.78 -82.34 -29.51
N VAL A 160 11.80 -82.93 -28.90
CA VAL A 160 12.63 -82.25 -27.88
C VAL A 160 13.40 -81.07 -28.48
N TYR A 161 13.89 -81.18 -29.72
CA TYR A 161 14.51 -80.06 -30.43
C TYR A 161 13.50 -78.96 -30.78
N GLU A 162 12.30 -79.30 -31.24
CA GLU A 162 11.23 -78.34 -31.51
C GLU A 162 10.77 -77.63 -30.23
N GLU A 163 10.54 -78.37 -29.14
CA GLU A 163 10.11 -77.86 -27.84
C GLU A 163 11.20 -76.95 -27.23
N SER A 164 12.48 -77.33 -27.33
CA SER A 164 13.61 -76.47 -26.93
C SER A 164 13.78 -75.24 -27.83
N SER A 165 13.56 -75.36 -29.15
CA SER A 165 13.59 -74.22 -30.07
C SER A 165 12.43 -73.25 -29.85
N GLN A 166 11.27 -73.74 -29.44
CA GLN A 166 10.12 -72.90 -29.08
C GLN A 166 10.34 -72.22 -27.74
N GLU A 167 10.82 -72.95 -26.72
CA GLU A 167 11.11 -72.40 -25.39
C GLU A 167 12.22 -71.33 -25.45
N THR A 168 13.27 -71.54 -26.24
CA THR A 168 14.32 -70.53 -26.46
C THR A 168 13.79 -69.32 -27.24
N ALA A 169 12.98 -69.50 -28.29
CA ALA A 169 12.36 -68.38 -29.02
C ALA A 169 11.35 -67.59 -28.17
N ILE A 170 10.68 -68.23 -27.21
CA ILE A 170 9.82 -67.56 -26.22
C ILE A 170 10.68 -66.74 -25.25
N ARG A 171 11.69 -67.33 -24.61
CA ARG A 171 12.60 -66.59 -23.71
C ARG A 171 13.33 -65.45 -24.42
N GLU A 172 13.72 -65.62 -25.68
CA GLU A 172 14.37 -64.56 -26.45
C GLU A 172 13.39 -63.45 -26.89
N ARG A 173 12.07 -63.71 -26.87
CA ARG A 173 11.04 -62.66 -26.96
C ARG A 173 10.87 -61.95 -25.63
N GLU A 174 10.64 -62.69 -24.55
CA GLU A 174 10.48 -62.16 -23.19
C GLU A 174 11.67 -61.28 -22.77
N LEU A 175 12.89 -61.70 -23.07
CA LEU A 175 14.11 -60.91 -22.80
C LEU A 175 14.16 -59.60 -23.60
N ARG A 176 13.63 -59.56 -24.83
CA ARG A 176 13.55 -58.32 -25.62
C ARG A 176 12.44 -57.40 -25.12
N GLU A 177 11.30 -57.97 -24.73
CA GLU A 177 10.17 -57.22 -24.16
C GLU A 177 10.60 -56.56 -22.83
N LEU A 178 11.22 -57.32 -21.92
CA LEU A 178 11.80 -56.80 -20.67
C LEU A 178 12.92 -55.77 -20.90
N GLN A 179 13.73 -55.90 -21.95
CA GLN A 179 14.73 -54.88 -22.33
C GLN A 179 14.08 -53.58 -22.81
N VAL A 180 12.99 -53.67 -23.59
CA VAL A 180 12.23 -52.50 -24.04
C VAL A 180 11.54 -51.82 -22.85
N GLU A 181 10.90 -52.58 -21.97
CA GLU A 181 10.31 -52.05 -20.72
C GLU A 181 11.36 -51.42 -19.81
N GLN A 182 12.56 -52.00 -19.70
CA GLN A 182 13.67 -51.44 -18.92
C GLN A 182 14.15 -50.09 -19.49
N GLU A 183 14.32 -49.99 -20.80
CA GLU A 183 14.74 -48.74 -21.45
C GLU A 183 13.62 -47.68 -21.37
N GLN A 184 12.35 -48.06 -21.50
CA GLN A 184 11.19 -47.17 -21.28
C GLN A 184 11.17 -46.64 -19.85
N CYS A 185 11.26 -47.51 -18.83
CA CYS A 185 11.34 -47.11 -17.42
C CYS A 185 12.55 -46.18 -17.15
N ARG A 186 13.67 -46.36 -17.87
CA ARG A 186 14.83 -45.46 -17.76
C ARG A 186 14.54 -44.09 -18.39
N ILE A 187 13.93 -44.05 -19.58
CA ILE A 187 13.57 -42.81 -20.26
C ILE A 187 12.57 -42.01 -19.41
N GLU A 188 11.51 -42.64 -18.93
CA GLU A 188 10.52 -42.00 -18.04
C GLU A 188 11.18 -41.43 -16.78
N ARG A 189 12.07 -42.19 -16.14
CA ARG A 189 12.86 -41.69 -14.98
C ARG A 189 13.70 -40.46 -15.36
N ASP A 190 14.39 -40.51 -16.50
CA ASP A 190 15.26 -39.43 -16.98
C ASP A 190 14.46 -38.19 -17.46
N GLU A 191 13.17 -38.36 -17.71
CA GLU A 191 12.18 -37.31 -17.96
C GLU A 191 11.66 -36.71 -16.64
N TRP A 192 11.21 -37.54 -15.69
CA TRP A 192 10.80 -37.07 -14.35
C TRP A 192 11.93 -36.36 -13.59
N GLU A 193 13.18 -36.81 -13.72
CA GLU A 193 14.34 -36.10 -13.14
C GLU A 193 14.52 -34.72 -13.79
N ARG A 194 14.32 -34.60 -15.10
CA ARG A 194 14.43 -33.33 -15.83
C ARG A 194 13.32 -32.35 -15.43
N GLU A 195 12.08 -32.81 -15.36
CA GLU A 195 10.94 -32.00 -14.89
C GLU A 195 11.11 -31.56 -13.44
N ALA A 196 11.65 -32.42 -12.57
CA ALA A 196 11.96 -32.08 -11.19
C ALA A 196 13.11 -31.06 -11.08
N LEU A 197 14.13 -31.15 -11.95
CA LEU A 197 15.22 -30.18 -12.03
C LEU A 197 14.74 -28.82 -12.55
N GLU A 198 13.94 -28.79 -13.62
CA GLU A 198 13.34 -27.57 -14.18
C GLU A 198 12.39 -26.90 -13.17
N SER A 199 11.52 -27.70 -12.52
CA SER A 199 10.65 -27.23 -11.44
C SER A 199 11.44 -26.63 -10.28
N ARG A 200 12.59 -27.20 -9.91
CA ARG A 200 13.45 -26.65 -8.86
C ARG A 200 14.11 -25.34 -9.30
N VAL A 201 14.60 -25.24 -10.54
CA VAL A 201 15.16 -23.99 -11.08
C VAL A 201 14.10 -22.88 -11.09
N SER A 202 12.91 -23.13 -11.63
CA SER A 202 11.80 -22.17 -11.64
C SER A 202 11.39 -21.74 -10.22
N LEU A 203 11.41 -22.68 -9.26
CA LEU A 203 11.13 -22.40 -7.86
C LEU A 203 12.22 -21.55 -7.17
N ASP A 204 13.50 -21.74 -7.52
CA ASP A 204 14.60 -20.94 -6.99
C ASP A 204 14.70 -19.55 -7.68
N GLU A 205 14.32 -19.44 -8.95
CA GLU A 205 14.09 -18.16 -9.65
C GLU A 205 12.91 -17.40 -8.98
N ALA A 206 11.80 -18.07 -8.70
CA ALA A 206 10.66 -17.47 -8.01
C ALA A 206 11.02 -17.02 -6.57
N LYS A 207 11.85 -17.78 -5.83
CA LYS A 207 12.40 -17.35 -4.53
C LYS A 207 13.23 -16.08 -4.67
N THR A 208 14.22 -16.06 -5.57
CA THR A 208 15.14 -14.93 -5.71
C THR A 208 14.42 -13.66 -6.17
N ALA A 209 13.45 -13.78 -7.09
CA ALA A 209 12.54 -12.70 -7.43
C ALA A 209 11.73 -12.21 -6.22
N ALA A 210 11.14 -13.13 -5.44
CA ALA A 210 10.37 -12.79 -4.23
C ALA A 210 11.22 -12.20 -3.10
N GLU A 211 12.53 -12.48 -3.03
CA GLU A 211 13.44 -11.78 -2.13
C GLU A 211 13.80 -10.37 -2.63
N ASN A 212 14.03 -10.21 -3.93
CA ASN A 212 14.32 -8.90 -4.51
C ASN A 212 13.13 -7.95 -4.33
N TYR A 213 11.90 -8.38 -4.67
CA TYR A 213 10.70 -7.59 -4.41
C TYR A 213 10.49 -7.26 -2.92
N LYS A 214 10.98 -8.07 -1.97
CA LYS A 214 10.97 -7.70 -0.55
C LYS A 214 11.97 -6.59 -0.23
N ARG A 215 13.21 -6.68 -0.77
CA ARG A 215 14.26 -5.65 -0.61
C ARG A 215 13.82 -4.32 -1.20
N ASP A 216 13.31 -4.34 -2.43
CA ASP A 216 12.82 -3.15 -3.13
C ASP A 216 11.68 -2.49 -2.35
N LEU A 217 10.72 -3.29 -1.87
CA LEU A 217 9.58 -2.85 -1.08
C LEU A 217 9.95 -2.35 0.33
N GLU A 218 11.10 -2.77 0.87
CA GLU A 218 11.67 -2.26 2.12
C GLU A 218 12.40 -0.92 1.91
N ILE A 219 13.21 -0.81 0.85
CA ILE A 219 13.84 0.45 0.40
C ILE A 219 12.77 1.51 0.14
N GLU A 220 11.68 1.14 -0.53
CA GLU A 220 10.51 1.97 -0.82
C GLU A 220 9.72 2.39 0.43
N ARG A 221 9.72 1.58 1.49
CA ARG A 221 9.14 1.97 2.79
C ARG A 221 10.03 2.98 3.50
N GLU A 222 11.34 2.75 3.54
CA GLU A 222 12.27 3.72 4.11
C GLU A 222 12.27 5.04 3.35
N ALA A 223 12.19 5.02 2.01
CA ALA A 223 12.08 6.21 1.17
C ALA A 223 10.88 7.06 1.58
N ARG A 224 9.67 6.49 1.60
CA ARG A 224 8.45 7.18 2.03
C ARG A 224 8.46 7.59 3.50
N GLN A 225 9.19 6.89 4.38
CA GLN A 225 9.39 7.33 5.77
C GLN A 225 10.30 8.56 5.86
N ARG A 226 11.37 8.63 5.06
CA ARG A 226 12.25 9.81 4.96
C ARG A 226 11.50 11.00 4.38
N GLU A 227 10.79 10.81 3.27
CA GLU A 227 9.93 11.85 2.66
C GLU A 227 8.86 12.36 3.65
N HIS A 228 8.21 11.47 4.40
CA HIS A 228 7.23 11.88 5.41
C HIS A 228 7.88 12.66 6.57
N ALA A 229 9.09 12.29 7.00
CA ALA A 229 9.81 13.01 8.05
C ALA A 229 10.26 14.40 7.58
N GLU A 230 10.71 14.53 6.33
CA GLU A 230 11.03 15.81 5.70
C GLU A 230 9.78 16.69 5.54
N LEU A 231 8.64 16.10 5.14
CA LEU A 231 7.37 16.78 4.99
C LEU A 231 6.82 17.30 6.33
N GLU A 232 6.90 16.52 7.41
CA GLU A 232 6.57 17.01 8.76
C GLU A 232 7.54 18.11 9.23
N ALA A 233 8.84 17.99 8.96
CA ALA A 233 9.81 19.02 9.31
C ALA A 233 9.55 20.35 8.55
N GLU A 234 9.07 20.31 7.30
CA GLU A 234 8.60 21.50 6.59
C GLU A 234 7.25 22.01 7.13
N ARG A 235 6.32 21.12 7.51
CA ARG A 235 5.07 21.52 8.20
C ARG A 235 5.38 22.29 9.48
N GLU A 236 6.23 21.77 10.36
CA GLU A 236 6.68 22.44 11.58
C GLU A 236 7.30 23.82 11.27
N LYS A 237 8.17 23.93 10.25
CA LYS A 237 8.73 25.23 9.82
C LYS A 237 7.64 26.21 9.36
N THR A 238 6.65 25.75 8.58
CA THR A 238 5.55 26.63 8.13
C THR A 238 4.64 27.08 9.28
N VAL A 239 4.34 26.20 10.25
CA VAL A 239 3.56 26.54 11.45
C VAL A 239 4.34 27.53 12.33
N ASN A 240 5.64 27.30 12.54
CA ASN A 240 6.51 28.22 13.29
C ASN A 240 6.59 29.60 12.62
N LEU A 241 6.72 29.65 11.28
CA LEU A 241 6.71 30.90 10.52
C LEU A 241 5.34 31.60 10.61
N GLN A 242 4.23 30.85 10.53
CA GLN A 242 2.89 31.39 10.71
C GLN A 242 2.71 32.02 12.10
N SER A 243 3.14 31.35 13.17
CA SER A 243 3.11 31.89 14.53
C SER A 243 3.92 33.18 14.65
N VAL A 244 5.14 33.24 14.10
CA VAL A 244 5.98 34.44 14.12
C VAL A 244 5.37 35.59 13.30
N LEU A 245 4.68 35.28 12.20
CA LEU A 245 3.94 36.28 11.42
C LEU A 245 2.69 36.78 12.14
N GLU A 246 1.98 35.91 12.86
CA GLU A 246 0.83 36.28 13.70
C GLU A 246 1.27 37.15 14.89
N ASP A 247 2.35 36.79 15.58
CA ASP A 247 2.96 37.61 16.65
C ASP A 247 3.39 38.99 16.12
N PHE A 248 4.02 39.04 14.93
CA PHE A 248 4.42 40.31 14.31
C PHE A 248 3.21 41.16 13.89
N GLN A 249 2.15 40.55 13.36
CA GLN A 249 0.90 41.25 13.04
C GLN A 249 0.24 41.79 14.31
N ASN A 250 0.10 40.97 15.35
CA ASN A 250 -0.45 41.37 16.65
C ASN A 250 0.36 42.52 17.30
N ALA A 251 1.68 42.46 17.23
CA ALA A 251 2.56 43.53 17.70
C ALA A 251 2.38 44.83 16.90
N LYS A 252 2.29 44.74 15.56
CA LYS A 252 2.07 45.91 14.70
C LYS A 252 0.68 46.51 14.85
N ASP A 253 -0.35 45.69 15.03
CA ASP A 253 -1.69 46.16 15.36
C ASP A 253 -1.72 46.84 16.72
N HIS A 254 -0.97 46.34 17.72
CA HIS A 254 -0.84 47.03 19.00
C HIS A 254 -0.15 48.40 18.86
N GLU A 255 0.98 48.46 18.14
CA GLU A 255 1.74 49.68 17.86
C GLU A 255 0.90 50.72 17.11
N LEU A 256 0.16 50.31 16.07
CA LEU A 256 -0.76 51.16 15.32
C LEU A 256 -1.91 51.66 16.19
N ARG A 257 -2.57 50.78 16.95
CA ARG A 257 -3.65 51.17 17.87
C ARG A 257 -3.16 52.09 18.98
N GLN A 258 -1.89 51.97 19.43
CA GLN A 258 -1.28 52.93 20.34
C GLN A 258 -1.00 54.27 19.66
N ALA A 259 -0.35 54.28 18.49
CA ALA A 259 -0.07 55.51 17.75
C ALA A 259 -1.34 56.29 17.39
N VAL A 260 -2.45 55.60 17.09
CA VAL A 260 -3.78 56.21 16.91
C VAL A 260 -4.28 56.82 18.22
N ARG A 261 -4.31 56.08 19.33
CA ARG A 261 -4.71 56.62 20.65
C ARG A 261 -3.88 57.84 21.06
N ASP A 262 -2.56 57.81 20.81
CA ASP A 262 -1.65 58.92 21.12
C ASP A 262 -1.96 60.13 20.24
N ARG A 263 -2.23 59.95 18.94
CA ARG A 263 -2.72 61.00 18.03
C ARG A 263 -4.07 61.57 18.45
N ASP A 264 -5.04 60.72 18.78
CA ASP A 264 -6.38 61.14 19.22
C ASP A 264 -6.30 61.92 20.53
N SER A 265 -5.44 61.52 21.47
CA SER A 265 -5.21 62.26 22.71
C SER A 265 -4.62 63.65 22.46
N GLN A 266 -3.70 63.79 21.48
CA GLN A 266 -3.13 65.07 21.07
C GLN A 266 -4.18 65.93 20.36
N LEU A 267 -5.01 65.35 19.50
CA LEU A 267 -6.13 66.05 18.85
C LEU A 267 -7.16 66.55 19.88
N ALA A 268 -7.47 65.75 20.91
CA ALA A 268 -8.33 66.16 22.01
C ALA A 268 -7.73 67.32 22.82
N GLN A 269 -6.44 67.25 23.20
CA GLN A 269 -5.74 68.32 23.91
C GLN A 269 -5.63 69.62 23.09
N ILE A 270 -5.35 69.52 21.78
CA ILE A 270 -5.32 70.65 20.86
C ILE A 270 -6.73 71.24 20.70
N THR A 271 -7.77 70.41 20.61
CA THR A 271 -9.16 70.86 20.50
C THR A 271 -9.65 71.54 21.79
N GLN A 272 -9.30 71.00 22.97
CA GLN A 272 -9.61 71.63 24.25
C GLN A 272 -8.90 72.98 24.38
N SER A 273 -7.57 73.03 24.19
CA SER A 273 -6.82 74.28 24.30
C SER A 273 -7.29 75.32 23.26
N LEU A 274 -7.63 74.90 22.04
CA LEU A 274 -8.28 75.76 21.03
C LEU A 274 -9.65 76.29 21.49
N ALA A 275 -10.46 75.47 22.15
CA ALA A 275 -11.74 75.90 22.73
C ALA A 275 -11.53 76.89 23.89
N GLU A 276 -10.54 76.64 24.76
CA GLU A 276 -10.15 77.59 25.81
C GLU A 276 -9.63 78.91 25.24
N TYR A 277 -8.78 78.90 24.21
CA TYR A 277 -8.30 80.11 23.56
C TYR A 277 -9.44 80.88 22.88
N LYS A 278 -10.40 80.19 22.24
CA LYS A 278 -11.62 80.82 21.71
C LYS A 278 -12.48 81.45 22.81
N HIS A 279 -12.68 80.75 23.93
CA HIS A 279 -13.46 81.29 25.06
C HIS A 279 -12.77 82.50 25.71
N ARG A 280 -11.44 82.46 25.88
CA ARG A 280 -10.65 83.60 26.37
C ARG A 280 -10.70 84.77 25.40
N ALA A 281 -10.59 84.52 24.09
CA ALA A 281 -10.72 85.55 23.06
C ALA A 281 -12.11 86.20 23.10
N HIS A 282 -13.18 85.40 23.09
CA HIS A 282 -14.54 85.91 23.13
C HIS A 282 -14.86 86.66 24.44
N THR A 283 -14.31 86.23 25.57
CA THR A 283 -14.42 86.96 26.85
C THR A 283 -13.69 88.30 26.79
N ALA A 284 -12.52 88.37 26.13
CA ALA A 284 -11.79 89.62 25.92
C ALA A 284 -12.48 90.54 24.90
N GLU A 285 -13.14 89.98 23.87
CA GLU A 285 -14.00 90.72 22.94
C GLU A 285 -15.21 91.34 23.67
N MET A 286 -15.93 90.56 24.48
CA MET A 286 -17.03 91.07 25.32
C MET A 286 -16.55 92.17 26.28
N GLN A 287 -15.39 92.01 26.93
CA GLN A 287 -14.81 93.04 27.79
C GLN A 287 -14.36 94.29 27.01
N LEU A 288 -13.94 94.15 25.75
CA LEU A 288 -13.63 95.26 24.87
C LEU A 288 -14.91 96.01 24.44
N GLU A 289 -16.00 95.29 24.16
CA GLU A 289 -17.31 95.89 23.88
C GLU A 289 -17.90 96.58 25.11
N GLU A 290 -17.81 95.97 26.30
CA GLU A 290 -18.24 96.58 27.56
C GLU A 290 -17.41 97.83 27.91
N THR A 291 -16.08 97.77 27.77
CA THR A 291 -15.23 98.95 28.01
C THR A 291 -15.40 100.02 26.94
N SER A 292 -15.69 99.65 25.69
CA SER A 292 -16.00 100.61 24.61
C SER A 292 -17.34 101.31 24.83
N THR A 293 -18.40 100.56 25.16
CA THR A 293 -19.72 101.14 25.50
C THR A 293 -19.65 102.00 26.76
N ASN A 294 -18.96 101.57 27.82
CA ASN A 294 -18.68 102.40 28.99
C ASN A 294 -17.87 103.66 28.62
N THR A 295 -16.90 103.58 27.69
CA THR A 295 -16.13 104.75 27.22
C THR A 295 -17.00 105.72 26.41
N SER A 296 -17.92 105.22 25.58
CA SER A 296 -18.88 106.08 24.88
C SER A 296 -19.81 106.79 25.87
N ARG A 297 -20.29 106.07 26.90
CA ARG A 297 -21.12 106.62 27.97
C ARG A 297 -20.38 107.65 28.84
N THR A 298 -19.09 107.44 29.14
CA THR A 298 -18.30 108.48 29.84
C THR A 298 -18.06 109.69 28.97
N ALA A 299 -17.84 109.53 27.65
CA ALA A 299 -17.73 110.66 26.72
C ALA A 299 -19.04 111.47 26.60
N GLU A 300 -20.20 110.80 26.61
CA GLU A 300 -21.52 111.44 26.67
C GLU A 300 -21.74 112.18 28.00
N LEU A 301 -21.44 111.55 29.13
CA LEU A 301 -21.51 112.19 30.46
C LEU A 301 -20.52 113.35 30.58
N GLU A 302 -19.32 113.26 30.01
CA GLU A 302 -18.38 114.37 29.92
C GLU A 302 -18.95 115.54 29.10
N LYS A 303 -19.65 115.25 27.99
CA LYS A 303 -20.32 116.27 27.17
C LYS A 303 -21.46 116.92 27.94
N GLU A 304 -22.30 116.15 28.62
CA GLU A 304 -23.33 116.68 29.52
C GLU A 304 -22.72 117.55 30.63
N VAL A 305 -21.63 117.10 31.27
CA VAL A 305 -20.95 117.87 32.31
C VAL A 305 -20.41 119.18 31.73
N LYS A 306 -19.77 119.17 30.56
CA LYS A 306 -19.28 120.39 29.89
C LYS A 306 -20.43 121.34 29.51
N GLU A 307 -21.58 120.82 29.08
CA GLU A 307 -22.79 121.61 28.79
C GLU A 307 -23.44 122.19 30.05
N LYS A 308 -23.53 121.40 31.13
CA LYS A 308 -24.01 121.83 32.45
C LYS A 308 -23.07 122.86 33.07
N ASP A 309 -21.76 122.72 32.90
CA ASP A 309 -20.75 123.67 33.36
C ASP A 309 -20.80 124.99 32.55
N LEU A 310 -21.10 124.92 31.25
CA LEU A 310 -21.36 126.09 30.39
C LEU A 310 -22.67 126.79 30.80
N LEU A 311 -23.73 126.04 31.10
CA LEU A 311 -24.98 126.56 31.65
C LEU A 311 -24.77 127.21 33.03
N ILE A 312 -23.97 126.60 33.91
CA ILE A 312 -23.58 127.19 35.20
C ILE A 312 -22.80 128.49 35.01
N ARG A 313 -21.90 128.57 34.01
CA ARG A 313 -21.20 129.83 33.66
C ARG A 313 -22.16 130.90 33.13
N LYS A 314 -23.13 130.53 32.29
CA LYS A 314 -24.21 131.43 31.84
C LYS A 314 -25.04 131.95 33.02
N LEU A 315 -25.62 131.06 33.82
CA LEU A 315 -26.43 131.42 34.99
C LEU A 315 -25.65 132.24 36.03
N ARG A 316 -24.34 131.98 36.21
CA ARG A 316 -23.47 132.82 37.04
C ARG A 316 -23.26 134.22 36.45
N HIS A 317 -23.08 134.34 35.14
CA HIS A 317 -22.95 135.64 34.47
C HIS A 317 -24.28 136.41 34.48
N GLU A 318 -25.40 135.75 34.22
CA GLU A 318 -26.76 136.29 34.33
C GLU A 318 -27.06 136.75 35.77
N ALA A 319 -26.66 135.99 36.80
CA ALA A 319 -26.78 136.40 38.19
C ALA A 319 -25.91 137.63 38.53
N VAL A 320 -24.73 137.77 37.92
CA VAL A 320 -23.89 138.98 38.03
C VAL A 320 -24.57 140.17 37.34
N ILE A 321 -25.06 140.02 36.11
CA ILE A 321 -25.80 141.06 35.38
C ILE A 321 -27.07 141.47 36.14
N LEU A 322 -27.80 140.51 36.73
CA LEU A 322 -28.99 140.80 37.53
C LEU A 322 -28.63 141.57 38.81
N ASN A 323 -27.47 141.30 39.40
CA ASN A 323 -26.94 142.06 40.54
C ASN A 323 -26.49 143.48 40.13
N GLU A 324 -25.92 143.64 38.92
CA GLU A 324 -25.66 144.97 38.34
C GLU A 324 -26.97 145.74 38.07
N HIS A 325 -27.98 145.09 37.48
CA HIS A 325 -29.32 145.67 37.29
C HIS A 325 -29.98 146.08 38.62
N LEU A 326 -29.83 145.27 39.67
CA LEU A 326 -30.28 145.58 41.03
C LEU A 326 -29.54 146.80 41.61
N MET A 327 -28.21 146.82 41.49
CA MET A 327 -27.36 147.94 41.93
C MET A 327 -27.70 149.24 41.18
N GLU A 328 -27.97 149.16 39.88
CA GLU A 328 -28.30 150.32 39.05
C GLU A 328 -29.73 150.81 39.30
N ALA A 329 -30.69 149.90 39.60
CA ALA A 329 -32.01 150.27 40.08
C ALA A 329 -31.96 150.97 41.45
N LEU A 330 -31.15 150.46 42.39
CA LEU A 330 -30.90 151.10 43.69
C LEU A 330 -30.20 152.46 43.55
N ARG A 331 -29.26 152.60 42.61
CA ARG A 331 -28.60 153.87 42.27
C ARG A 331 -29.58 154.89 41.69
N ARG A 332 -30.49 154.47 40.80
CA ARG A 332 -31.56 155.32 40.26
C ARG A 332 -32.55 155.77 41.34
N LEU A 333 -32.99 154.86 42.20
CA LEU A 333 -33.89 155.18 43.32
C LEU A 333 -33.32 156.28 44.24
N ARG A 334 -32.01 156.20 44.53
CA ARG A 334 -31.31 157.17 45.39
C ARG A 334 -31.16 158.58 44.78
N LYS A 335 -31.44 158.78 43.49
CA LYS A 335 -31.27 160.07 42.80
C LYS A 335 -32.55 160.93 42.72
N ASN A 336 -33.74 160.35 42.95
CA ASN A 336 -35.03 161.03 42.76
C ASN A 336 -35.69 161.55 44.06
N GLN A 337 -34.98 161.61 45.18
CA GLN A 337 -35.57 161.85 46.51
C GLN A 337 -35.23 163.22 47.16
N THR A 338 -34.68 164.18 46.42
CA THR A 338 -34.12 165.42 46.99
C THR A 338 -34.92 166.70 46.73
N ASP A 339 -35.81 166.75 45.73
CA ASP A 339 -36.41 168.01 45.25
C ASP A 339 -37.84 168.25 45.75
N ASN A 340 -37.99 168.55 47.05
CA ASN A 340 -39.21 169.19 47.60
C ASN A 340 -39.27 170.69 47.23
N ASN A 341 -39.19 170.99 45.94
CA ASN A 341 -39.03 172.34 45.42
C ASN A 341 -40.39 173.03 45.20
N VAL A 342 -40.94 173.64 46.26
CA VAL A 342 -42.23 174.33 46.23
C VAL A 342 -42.19 175.50 45.23
N ASP A 343 -43.11 175.52 44.26
CA ASP A 343 -43.07 176.52 43.17
C ASP A 343 -43.18 177.95 43.69
N ARG A 344 -42.07 178.68 43.55
CA ARG A 344 -41.91 180.09 43.92
C ARG A 344 -42.94 180.99 43.24
N ARG A 345 -43.42 180.66 42.03
CA ARG A 345 -44.49 181.40 41.34
C ARG A 345 -45.85 181.22 42.01
N LEU A 346 -46.20 179.98 42.37
CA LEU A 346 -47.45 179.67 43.09
C LEU A 346 -47.54 180.45 44.42
N VAL A 347 -46.49 180.36 45.24
CA VAL A 347 -46.43 181.06 46.55
C VAL A 347 -46.54 182.59 46.38
N THR A 348 -45.82 183.15 45.39
CA THR A 348 -45.84 184.60 45.12
C THR A 348 -47.23 185.08 44.69
N ASN A 349 -47.96 184.30 43.89
CA ASN A 349 -49.25 184.70 43.35
C ASN A 349 -50.38 184.66 44.41
N VAL A 350 -50.36 183.68 45.32
CA VAL A 350 -51.29 183.64 46.47
C VAL A 350 -50.99 184.79 47.45
N LEU A 351 -49.72 185.10 47.69
CA LEU A 351 -49.32 186.20 48.59
C LEU A 351 -49.67 187.58 48.01
N LEU A 352 -49.56 187.79 46.70
CA LEU A 352 -50.07 188.99 46.02
C LEU A 352 -51.61 189.11 46.14
N SER A 353 -52.34 188.02 45.91
CA SER A 353 -53.80 187.98 46.03
C SER A 353 -54.30 188.30 47.45
N PHE A 354 -53.55 187.86 48.47
CA PHE A 354 -53.80 188.22 49.87
C PHE A 354 -53.59 189.71 50.17
N LEU A 355 -52.65 190.38 49.49
CA LEU A 355 -52.39 191.81 49.70
C LEU A 355 -53.42 192.71 49.00
N THR A 356 -53.90 192.34 47.82
CA THR A 356 -54.87 193.14 47.04
C THR A 356 -56.32 193.01 47.50
N THR A 357 -56.66 191.96 48.26
CA THR A 357 -58.03 191.73 48.77
C THR A 357 -58.38 192.68 49.93
N PRO A 358 -59.51 193.41 49.92
CA PRO A 358 -59.86 194.40 50.95
C PRO A 358 -60.11 193.79 52.35
N ARG A 359 -60.06 194.64 53.39
CA ARG A 359 -60.04 194.29 54.82
C ARG A 359 -61.37 193.77 55.42
N GLY A 360 -62.15 192.99 54.67
CA GLY A 360 -63.42 192.42 55.15
C GLY A 360 -63.96 191.21 54.38
N ASP A 361 -63.23 190.67 53.39
CA ASP A 361 -63.70 189.53 52.59
C ASP A 361 -63.32 188.17 53.23
N SER A 362 -64.30 187.27 53.34
CA SER A 362 -64.15 185.87 53.77
C SER A 362 -63.07 185.11 53.00
N LYS A 363 -62.92 185.38 51.69
CA LYS A 363 -61.95 184.71 50.80
C LYS A 363 -60.50 184.89 51.26
N ARG A 364 -60.21 185.96 52.01
CA ARG A 364 -58.89 186.23 52.58
C ARG A 364 -58.43 185.12 53.53
N PHE A 365 -59.36 184.49 54.25
CA PHE A 365 -59.08 183.39 55.18
C PHE A 365 -58.80 182.08 54.44
N GLU A 366 -59.54 181.80 53.37
CA GLU A 366 -59.36 180.62 52.51
C GLU A 366 -57.99 180.64 51.81
N MET A 367 -57.58 181.78 51.25
CA MET A 367 -56.25 181.96 50.64
C MET A 367 -55.11 181.73 51.64
N LEU A 368 -55.30 182.12 52.91
CA LEU A 368 -54.29 181.95 53.96
C LEU A 368 -54.24 180.50 54.49
N ASN A 369 -55.37 179.80 54.52
CA ASN A 369 -55.42 178.36 54.79
C ASN A 369 -54.75 177.54 53.66
N LEU A 370 -54.94 177.95 52.40
CA LEU A 370 -54.21 177.38 51.26
C LEU A 370 -52.70 177.60 51.37
N LEU A 371 -52.26 178.82 51.75
CA LEU A 371 -50.84 179.09 52.01
C LEU A 371 -50.27 178.19 53.11
N ALA A 372 -50.99 178.00 54.21
CA ALA A 372 -50.58 177.11 55.30
C ALA A 372 -50.41 175.65 54.83
N SER A 373 -51.33 175.16 53.99
CA SER A 373 -51.26 173.81 53.41
C SER A 373 -50.15 173.65 52.37
N ILE A 374 -49.80 174.70 51.61
CA ILE A 374 -48.77 174.65 50.56
C ILE A 374 -47.36 174.77 51.15
N LEU A 375 -47.17 175.59 52.20
CA LEU A 375 -45.88 175.72 52.89
C LEU A 375 -45.68 174.72 54.05
N SER A 376 -46.68 173.89 54.36
CA SER A 376 -46.65 172.97 55.52
C SER A 376 -46.39 173.67 56.86
N TRP A 377 -47.09 174.78 57.12
CA TRP A 377 -46.95 175.56 58.36
C TRP A 377 -47.28 174.74 59.60
N ASN A 378 -46.41 174.82 60.62
CA ASN A 378 -46.68 174.24 61.93
C ASN A 378 -47.75 175.07 62.69
N ASP A 379 -48.41 174.48 63.68
CA ASP A 379 -49.52 175.14 64.40
C ASP A 379 -49.13 176.47 65.06
N SER A 380 -47.87 176.63 65.49
CA SER A 380 -47.33 177.88 66.04
C SER A 380 -47.15 179.01 65.00
N GLU A 381 -47.20 178.69 63.72
CA GLU A 381 -47.18 179.63 62.60
C GLU A 381 -48.61 179.96 62.15
N ARG A 382 -49.50 178.95 62.18
CA ARG A 382 -50.95 179.09 61.92
C ARG A 382 -51.64 179.98 62.97
N GLU A 383 -51.22 179.91 64.23
CA GLU A 383 -51.67 180.82 65.30
C GLU A 383 -51.24 182.27 65.04
N LYS A 384 -49.96 182.51 64.72
CA LYS A 384 -49.43 183.86 64.40
C LYS A 384 -50.09 184.50 63.18
N ALA A 385 -50.54 183.69 62.23
CA ALA A 385 -51.26 184.14 61.05
C ALA A 385 -52.77 184.35 61.27
N GLY A 386 -53.26 184.14 62.50
CA GLY A 386 -54.66 184.36 62.88
C GLY A 386 -55.64 183.27 62.40
N LEU A 387 -55.13 182.12 61.94
CA LEU A 387 -55.93 181.04 61.35
C LEU A 387 -56.50 180.07 62.39
N GLN A 388 -55.96 180.05 63.61
CA GLN A 388 -56.43 179.25 64.74
C GLN A 388 -56.43 180.06 66.04
N ARG A 389 -57.34 179.70 66.95
CA ARG A 389 -57.25 180.02 68.39
C ARG A 389 -56.75 178.76 69.12
N ALA A 390 -55.88 178.93 70.11
CA ALA A 390 -55.16 177.85 70.79
C ALA A 390 -56.04 176.66 71.26
N GLY A 391 -55.59 175.42 71.03
CA GLY A 391 -56.25 174.22 71.57
C GLY A 391 -55.86 172.83 71.01
N SER A 392 -54.71 172.29 71.43
CA SER A 392 -54.35 170.84 71.49
C SER A 392 -54.10 170.01 70.21
N ALA A 393 -53.15 169.07 70.34
CA ALA A 393 -52.78 167.96 69.43
C ALA A 393 -53.08 166.59 70.11
N GLY A 394 -52.74 165.37 69.62
CA GLY A 394 -52.05 164.89 68.39
C GLY A 394 -51.56 163.41 68.50
N SER A 395 -50.80 162.91 67.51
CA SER A 395 -50.01 161.63 67.45
C SER A 395 -50.77 160.27 67.40
N SER A 396 -50.33 159.11 66.86
CA SER A 396 -49.09 158.55 66.22
C SER A 396 -47.98 157.96 67.14
N VAL A 397 -47.10 156.97 66.82
CA VAL A 397 -46.75 156.17 65.59
C VAL A 397 -46.20 154.74 65.99
N LEU A 398 -45.67 153.95 65.02
CA LEU A 398 -44.63 152.86 65.09
C LEU A 398 -45.07 151.37 65.01
N SER A 399 -44.17 150.39 64.75
CA SER A 399 -43.47 150.03 63.47
C SER A 399 -42.83 148.60 63.53
N PRO A 400 -42.54 147.87 62.41
CA PRO A 400 -42.20 146.42 62.43
C PRO A 400 -40.79 146.02 61.88
N ARG A 401 -40.31 144.77 62.11
CA ARG A 401 -39.31 144.10 61.21
C ARG A 401 -38.98 142.59 61.41
N SER A 402 -38.74 141.93 60.27
CA SER A 402 -37.74 140.85 59.98
C SER A 402 -38.00 139.38 60.38
N ALA A 403 -37.62 138.46 59.48
CA ALA A 403 -37.59 137.00 59.66
C ALA A 403 -36.28 136.37 59.15
N LYS A 404 -35.96 135.13 59.56
CA LYS A 404 -34.73 134.38 59.21
C LYS A 404 -34.98 132.87 59.31
N GLY A 405 -34.39 132.06 58.44
CA GLY A 405 -34.51 130.59 58.44
C GLY A 405 -33.20 129.83 58.22
N LYS A 406 -33.18 128.54 58.63
CA LYS A 406 -32.13 127.51 58.41
C LYS A 406 -32.77 126.12 58.62
N GLY A 407 -32.31 125.07 57.90
CA GLY A 407 -32.91 123.71 57.87
C GLY A 407 -32.47 122.76 59.01
N PRO A 408 -32.43 121.41 58.84
CA PRO A 408 -32.29 120.62 57.59
C PRO A 408 -33.21 119.36 57.45
N ALA A 409 -32.76 118.36 56.65
CA ALA A 409 -33.43 117.14 56.13
C ALA A 409 -33.80 116.07 57.20
N GLU A 410 -34.51 114.96 56.90
CA GLU A 410 -34.06 113.79 56.10
C GLU A 410 -35.21 112.95 55.45
N LEU A 411 -34.87 111.83 54.79
CA LEU A 411 -35.67 110.90 53.98
C LEU A 411 -35.01 109.49 54.05
N ASP A 412 -35.60 108.33 53.77
CA ASP A 412 -36.94 107.90 53.31
C ASP A 412 -37.14 106.39 53.66
N THR A 413 -38.31 105.78 53.41
CA THR A 413 -38.50 104.29 53.26
C THR A 413 -39.90 103.91 52.79
N SER A 414 -40.01 103.12 51.71
CA SER A 414 -41.26 102.56 51.18
C SER A 414 -41.22 101.02 51.08
N ASP A 415 -42.41 100.40 51.09
CA ASP A 415 -42.62 98.98 51.36
C ASP A 415 -42.95 98.18 50.08
N GLU A 416 -41.93 97.67 49.38
CA GLU A 416 -42.09 96.92 48.12
C GLU A 416 -41.27 95.60 48.05
N THR A 417 -40.57 95.21 49.12
CA THR A 417 -39.53 94.15 49.05
C THR A 417 -40.04 92.70 49.16
N GLU A 418 -41.28 92.46 49.58
CA GLU A 418 -41.78 91.08 49.81
C GLU A 418 -42.09 90.29 48.53
N SER A 419 -42.29 90.96 47.38
CA SER A 419 -42.76 90.30 46.15
C SER A 419 -41.69 89.52 45.38
N PHE A 420 -40.39 89.75 45.63
CA PHE A 420 -39.31 89.08 44.87
C PHE A 420 -38.80 87.82 45.57
N SER A 421 -38.67 87.85 46.90
CA SER A 421 -38.22 86.70 47.70
C SER A 421 -39.17 85.52 47.61
N GLN A 422 -40.49 85.74 47.68
CA GLN A 422 -41.49 84.68 47.52
C GLN A 422 -41.39 83.99 46.15
N ARG A 423 -41.15 84.73 45.06
CA ARG A 423 -40.96 84.16 43.72
C ARG A 423 -39.65 83.40 43.57
N TRP A 424 -38.59 83.83 44.25
CA TRP A 424 -37.32 83.09 44.30
C TRP A 424 -37.45 81.78 45.10
N VAL A 425 -38.22 81.78 46.19
CA VAL A 425 -38.55 80.57 46.96
C VAL A 425 -39.48 79.64 46.17
N GLU A 426 -40.48 80.18 45.46
CA GLU A 426 -41.35 79.40 44.56
C GLU A 426 -40.54 78.75 43.43
N PHE A 427 -39.59 79.49 42.82
CA PHE A 427 -38.68 78.95 41.82
C PHE A 427 -37.81 77.82 42.38
N LEU A 428 -37.17 78.02 43.54
CA LEU A 428 -36.33 77.00 44.18
C LEU A 428 -37.12 75.74 44.58
N LEU A 429 -38.36 75.88 45.09
CA LEU A 429 -39.23 74.72 45.36
C LEU A 429 -39.63 74.00 44.06
N LYS A 430 -39.92 74.75 42.99
CA LYS A 430 -40.40 74.21 41.71
C LYS A 430 -39.30 73.53 40.90
N GLU A 431 -38.06 73.97 41.03
CA GLU A 431 -36.89 73.31 40.42
C GLU A 431 -36.44 72.10 41.26
N SER A 432 -36.48 72.18 42.60
CA SER A 432 -36.09 71.07 43.49
C SER A 432 -37.13 69.94 43.65
N SER A 433 -38.38 70.13 43.21
CA SER A 433 -39.44 69.10 43.22
C SER A 433 -39.86 68.60 41.83
N GLY A 434 -39.11 68.96 40.78
CA GLY A 434 -39.57 68.93 39.38
C GLY A 434 -38.94 67.93 38.41
N SER A 435 -38.47 66.74 38.83
CA SER A 435 -37.86 65.75 37.90
C SER A 435 -38.20 64.27 38.16
N SER A 436 -39.50 63.98 38.30
CA SER A 436 -40.11 62.64 38.20
C SER A 436 -41.56 62.78 37.74
N SER A 437 -42.17 61.91 36.93
CA SER A 437 -41.75 60.65 36.29
C SER A 437 -42.64 60.37 35.05
N GLU A 438 -42.56 59.15 34.48
CA GLU A 438 -43.49 58.52 33.50
C GLU A 438 -43.26 58.81 31.99
N ALA A 439 -43.42 57.85 31.07
CA ALA A 439 -43.48 56.38 31.20
C ALA A 439 -43.22 55.64 29.86
N GLY A 440 -42.70 54.40 29.93
CA GLY A 440 -42.60 53.44 28.82
C GLY A 440 -41.29 53.48 28.01
N VAL A 441 -40.70 52.37 27.55
CA VAL A 441 -41.11 50.94 27.62
C VAL A 441 -39.84 50.03 27.62
N LEU A 442 -39.98 48.79 28.11
CA LEU A 442 -39.11 47.58 27.94
C LEU A 442 -38.01 47.31 29.00
N ASN A 443 -38.14 46.13 29.65
CA ASN A 443 -37.15 45.24 30.31
C ASN A 443 -36.05 45.86 31.23
N GLY A 444 -35.82 45.45 32.48
CA GLY A 444 -36.17 44.18 33.18
C GLY A 444 -35.10 43.10 32.95
N SER A 445 -34.42 42.52 33.95
CA SER A 445 -34.55 42.59 35.42
C SER A 445 -33.28 42.09 36.14
N LEU A 446 -33.08 42.42 37.42
CA LEU A 446 -32.00 41.87 38.28
C LEU A 446 -32.50 41.54 39.70
N SER A 447 -32.36 40.29 40.18
CA SER A 447 -31.99 39.87 41.57
C SER A 447 -32.46 38.45 41.95
N SER A 448 -31.51 37.49 42.08
CA SER A 448 -31.50 36.39 43.08
C SER A 448 -32.66 35.34 43.13
N PRO A 449 -32.57 34.27 43.95
CA PRO A 449 -31.50 33.27 44.15
C PRO A 449 -32.03 31.81 43.96
N THR A 450 -31.33 30.79 44.52
CA THR A 450 -31.69 29.34 44.64
C THR A 450 -31.80 28.51 43.34
N SER A 451 -31.52 27.19 43.29
CA SER A 451 -30.72 26.24 44.12
C SER A 451 -30.57 24.85 43.42
N VAL A 452 -29.86 23.89 44.06
CA VAL A 452 -29.82 22.43 43.79
C VAL A 452 -28.73 21.87 42.82
N THR A 453 -28.31 20.63 43.11
CA THR A 453 -27.25 19.71 42.61
C THR A 453 -27.67 18.90 41.35
N PRO A 454 -26.84 18.06 40.65
CA PRO A 454 -25.64 17.27 41.03
C PRO A 454 -24.31 17.65 40.31
N SER A 455 -23.09 17.38 40.83
CA SER A 455 -22.40 16.07 41.04
C SER A 455 -22.01 15.37 39.72
N ARG A 456 -20.76 14.90 39.48
CA ARG A 456 -19.70 14.45 40.42
C ARG A 456 -18.31 14.34 39.74
N SER A 457 -17.22 14.41 40.53
CA SER A 457 -15.86 13.87 40.25
C SER A 457 -14.97 14.61 39.20
N ILE A 458 -13.62 14.69 39.30
CA ILE A 458 -12.69 14.20 40.35
C ILE A 458 -11.31 14.92 40.37
N HIS A 459 -10.70 15.02 41.56
CA HIS A 459 -9.27 15.26 41.90
C HIS A 459 -8.53 16.54 41.40
N SER A 460 -7.27 16.69 41.87
CA SER A 460 -6.63 17.99 42.13
C SER A 460 -5.10 17.91 42.34
N LEU A 461 -4.34 18.91 41.84
CA LEU A 461 -2.92 19.18 42.14
C LEU A 461 -1.92 18.08 41.68
N PRO A 462 -0.56 18.27 41.71
CA PRO A 462 0.23 19.43 42.17
C PRO A 462 1.27 19.96 41.14
N SER A 463 2.16 20.85 41.60
CA SER A 463 3.27 21.49 40.86
C SER A 463 4.66 21.02 41.33
N LEU A 464 5.64 20.95 40.40
CA LEU A 464 7.07 20.57 40.60
C LEU A 464 7.30 19.09 41.04
N PRO A 465 8.49 18.44 40.89
CA PRO A 465 9.86 18.94 40.60
C PRO A 465 10.39 18.42 39.22
N GLY A 466 11.68 18.20 38.89
CA GLY A 466 12.97 18.32 39.60
C GLY A 466 14.21 17.81 38.83
N SER A 467 15.43 18.15 39.29
CA SER A 467 16.73 17.51 38.93
C SER A 467 16.86 16.12 39.59
N PRO A 468 17.72 15.13 39.16
CA PRO A 468 19.10 15.37 38.65
C PRO A 468 19.79 14.30 37.74
N ARG A 469 21.07 14.59 37.40
CA ARG A 469 22.24 13.67 37.31
C ARG A 469 22.46 12.74 36.09
N SER A 470 23.69 12.23 36.03
CA SER A 470 24.37 11.63 34.86
C SER A 470 24.70 10.14 35.03
N GLY A 471 24.86 9.43 33.90
CA GLY A 471 25.60 8.17 33.75
C GLY A 471 26.00 8.01 32.27
N THR A 472 27.27 7.97 31.87
CA THR A 472 28.30 6.91 32.01
C THR A 472 27.99 5.61 31.27
N THR A 473 28.43 5.52 30.02
CA THR A 473 28.92 4.28 29.37
C THR A 473 30.07 4.61 28.43
N SER A 474 31.01 3.67 28.26
CA SER A 474 32.15 3.79 27.33
C SER A 474 31.86 3.05 26.02
N PRO A 475 32.66 3.27 24.97
CA PRO A 475 33.45 2.13 24.48
C PRO A 475 34.96 2.42 24.44
N GLY A 476 35.74 1.35 24.33
CA GLY A 476 37.21 1.37 24.44
C GLY A 476 37.96 1.68 23.14
N GLN A 477 39.04 2.45 23.30
CA GLN A 477 40.25 2.57 22.48
C GLN A 477 40.41 1.64 21.25
N SER A 478 40.78 2.25 20.13
CA SER A 478 41.88 1.75 19.29
C SER A 478 42.60 2.91 18.62
N SER A 479 43.93 2.87 18.61
CA SER A 479 44.79 3.95 18.10
C SER A 479 45.20 3.70 16.66
N ARG A 480 45.15 4.74 15.81
CA ARG A 480 46.29 5.06 14.93
C ARG A 480 46.21 6.47 14.34
N THR A 481 47.27 7.23 14.55
CA THR A 481 47.56 8.47 13.83
C THR A 481 48.36 8.16 12.56
N LEU A 482 47.90 8.63 11.41
CA LEU A 482 48.77 8.93 10.26
C LEU A 482 48.30 10.20 9.57
N ARG A 483 49.25 11.06 9.22
CA ARG A 483 49.08 12.20 8.30
C ARG A 483 49.64 11.78 6.94
N LEU A 484 49.02 12.21 5.85
CA LEU A 484 49.73 12.94 4.78
C LEU A 484 48.77 13.67 3.83
N ALA A 485 49.35 14.44 2.91
CA ALA A 485 48.68 15.32 1.95
C ALA A 485 47.94 14.51 0.85
N SER A 486 47.03 15.10 0.06
CA SER A 486 47.43 16.05 -1.00
C SER A 486 46.23 16.78 -1.65
N PHE A 487 46.55 17.86 -2.37
CA PHE A 487 45.62 18.66 -3.17
C PHE A 487 45.63 18.24 -4.65
N THR A 488 44.66 18.79 -5.41
CA THR A 488 44.64 19.07 -6.86
C THR A 488 43.89 18.13 -7.81
N SER A 489 42.93 18.76 -8.51
CA SER A 489 42.64 18.67 -9.96
C SER A 489 41.82 17.51 -10.56
N SER A 490 40.78 17.96 -11.30
CA SER A 490 40.27 17.39 -12.57
C SER A 490 39.49 16.06 -12.55
N ALA A 491 38.54 15.82 -13.46
CA ALA A 491 37.80 16.75 -14.34
C ALA A 491 36.46 16.13 -14.81
N MET A 492 35.54 17.01 -15.22
CA MET A 492 34.24 16.67 -15.84
C MET A 492 34.40 16.22 -17.30
N ALA A 493 33.94 15.01 -17.63
CA ALA A 493 33.35 14.61 -18.92
C ALA A 493 32.72 13.20 -18.74
N SER A 494 31.48 12.84 -19.06
CA SER A 494 30.51 13.22 -20.11
C SER A 494 30.82 12.71 -21.53
N SER A 495 30.49 11.44 -21.83
CA SER A 495 29.51 11.07 -22.88
C SER A 495 29.34 9.53 -23.01
N PRO A 496 28.15 9.02 -23.39
CA PRO A 496 27.91 7.62 -23.75
C PRO A 496 27.95 7.37 -25.26
N ASN A 497 28.03 6.10 -25.70
CA ASN A 497 27.21 5.62 -26.83
C ASN A 497 27.03 4.09 -26.81
N LEU A 498 26.07 3.59 -27.61
CA LEU A 498 25.64 2.19 -27.68
C LEU A 498 25.89 1.54 -29.06
N SER A 499 25.87 0.21 -29.05
CA SER A 499 25.40 -0.69 -30.13
C SER A 499 25.95 -0.54 -31.56
N SER A 500 26.74 -1.51 -32.02
CA SER A 500 26.48 -2.23 -33.28
C SER A 500 27.29 -3.53 -33.39
N ALA A 501 26.67 -4.60 -33.93
CA ALA A 501 27.23 -5.76 -34.67
C ALA A 501 26.58 -7.11 -34.28
N SER A 502 25.75 -7.65 -35.18
CA SER A 502 25.28 -9.05 -35.23
C SER A 502 26.23 -9.92 -36.04
N GLY A 503 26.34 -11.24 -35.82
CA GLY A 503 27.11 -12.05 -36.78
C GLY A 503 27.43 -13.55 -36.62
N HIS A 504 26.67 -14.38 -35.89
CA HIS A 504 26.69 -15.86 -35.97
C HIS A 504 28.01 -16.65 -35.69
N PRO A 505 27.96 -17.98 -35.48
CA PRO A 505 29.07 -18.78 -34.94
C PRO A 505 29.82 -19.63 -35.97
N SER A 506 31.00 -20.16 -35.59
CA SER A 506 31.61 -21.34 -36.22
C SER A 506 32.54 -22.10 -35.26
N SER A 507 32.25 -23.40 -35.14
CA SER A 507 33.10 -24.54 -34.71
C SER A 507 34.57 -24.34 -34.30
N SER A 508 34.98 -25.05 -33.23
CA SER A 508 35.86 -26.25 -33.31
C SER A 508 36.90 -26.34 -32.17
N LEU A 509 37.14 -27.57 -31.70
CA LEU A 509 38.19 -28.01 -30.75
C LEU A 509 38.05 -27.46 -29.30
N ARG A 510 38.35 -28.23 -28.26
CA ARG A 510 38.98 -29.56 -28.18
C ARG A 510 38.40 -30.39 -27.02
#